data_AF-A0A512D2Y8-F1
#
_entry.id   AF-A0A512D2Y8-F1
#
_cell.length_a   1.000
_cell.length_b   1.000
_cell.length_c   1.000
_cell.angle_alpha   90.00
_cell.angle_beta   90.00
_cell.angle_gamma   90.00
#
_symmetry.space_group_name_H-M   'P 1'
#
loop_
_entity.id
_entity.type
_entity.pdbx_description
1 polymer ?
#
loop_
_entity_poly.entity_id
_entity_poly.type
_entity_poly.pdbx_seq_one_letter_code
_entity_poly.pdbx_strand_id
1 'polypeptide(L)'
;MSTSLHDRLEVELPYAARDVISAAELLRHGIDSHAIRRLLTSGRLHRLCTGWYATRPPADATDRHLLLARAVLRALEGRAALSHHSLVLLAGLPVWRADLTAVHVTRVGDQVTRRRRHVVSHSSVPGLTPVWPATEPGPAPVGPLVPLPVAVVQTGLVAGAMDAAIAADGALHAGLLDRESLRAATDLLSGHRGIRATAAALQRCDARHESPGETRLAHLLADLGLAVTPQLEITTRLGTRRVDFRIDGTRVVVEFDGKVKYTDPRRGADVLWQEKRRQDAIEDEGWTVVRVTWADLDEPEAVWQRIRAALARSRPADHRPTPP
;
A
#
# COMPACT_ATOMS: atom_id res chain seq x y z
N MET A 1 -54.39 -17.95 19.23
CA MET A 1 -53.70 -18.69 18.16
C MET A 1 -53.86 -17.95 16.85
N SER A 2 -52.80 -17.28 16.38
CA SER A 2 -52.45 -17.16 14.96
C SER A 2 -51.11 -16.43 14.89
N THR A 3 -50.06 -17.15 15.29
CA THR A 3 -48.68 -16.72 15.09
C THR A 3 -48.40 -16.88 13.61
N SER A 4 -48.43 -15.77 12.87
CA SER A 4 -48.14 -15.74 11.43
C SER A 4 -46.80 -16.41 11.16
N LEU A 5 -46.86 -17.56 10.48
CA LEU A 5 -45.75 -18.43 10.12
C LEU A 5 -44.83 -17.84 9.02
N HIS A 6 -44.82 -16.52 8.82
CA HIS A 6 -44.07 -15.85 7.75
C HIS A 6 -42.75 -15.20 8.20
N ASP A 7 -42.39 -15.27 9.49
CA ASP A 7 -41.30 -14.46 10.07
C ASP A 7 -39.93 -15.18 10.19
N ARG A 8 -39.71 -16.30 9.47
CA ARG A 8 -38.42 -17.02 9.49
C ARG A 8 -38.01 -17.65 8.15
N LEU A 9 -38.41 -17.08 7.02
CA LEU A 9 -37.65 -17.31 5.79
C LEU A 9 -36.41 -16.42 5.89
N GLU A 10 -35.28 -17.02 6.30
CA GLU A 10 -33.97 -16.41 6.09
C GLU A 10 -33.89 -16.06 4.61
N VAL A 11 -33.96 -14.77 4.28
CA VAL A 11 -33.78 -14.32 2.89
C VAL A 11 -32.37 -14.71 2.50
N GLU A 12 -32.22 -15.77 1.72
CA GLU A 12 -30.91 -16.23 1.27
C GLU A 12 -30.33 -15.18 0.31
N LEU A 13 -29.10 -14.75 0.57
CA LEU A 13 -28.46 -13.79 -0.32
C LEU A 13 -28.07 -14.52 -1.60
N PRO A 14 -28.38 -13.99 -2.78
CA PRO A 14 -27.89 -14.56 -4.01
C PRO A 14 -26.36 -14.49 -4.03
N TYR A 15 -25.75 -15.38 -4.80
CA TYR A 15 -24.31 -15.37 -5.01
C TYR A 15 -23.85 -13.96 -5.46
N ALA A 16 -22.98 -13.36 -4.66
CA ALA A 16 -22.42 -12.05 -4.94
C ALA A 16 -20.99 -12.22 -5.45
N ALA A 17 -20.79 -12.01 -6.75
CA ALA A 17 -19.45 -12.02 -7.33
C ALA A 17 -18.53 -11.07 -6.56
N ARG A 18 -17.51 -11.64 -5.89
CA ARG A 18 -16.51 -10.91 -5.11
C ARG A 18 -17.10 -10.07 -3.97
N ASP A 19 -18.14 -10.59 -3.32
CA ASP A 19 -18.81 -10.06 -2.12
C ASP A 19 -19.63 -8.79 -2.33
N VAL A 20 -19.83 -8.34 -3.58
CA VAL A 20 -20.52 -7.08 -3.88
C VAL A 20 -21.76 -7.33 -4.73
N ILE A 21 -22.86 -6.66 -4.38
CA ILE A 21 -24.13 -6.77 -5.10
C ILE A 21 -24.85 -5.42 -5.22
N SER A 22 -25.52 -5.21 -6.35
CA SER A 22 -26.32 -4.02 -6.59
C SER A 22 -27.78 -4.19 -6.12
N ALA A 23 -28.46 -3.07 -5.86
CA ALA A 23 -29.90 -3.06 -5.60
C ALA A 23 -30.68 -3.66 -6.77
N ALA A 24 -30.26 -3.39 -8.01
CA ALA A 24 -30.90 -3.94 -9.20
C ALA A 24 -30.79 -5.47 -9.26
N GLU A 25 -29.65 -6.04 -8.87
CA GLU A 25 -29.49 -7.49 -8.77
C GLU A 25 -30.37 -8.10 -7.68
N LEU A 26 -30.36 -7.51 -6.48
CA LEU A 26 -31.23 -7.94 -5.39
C LEU A 26 -32.71 -7.95 -5.83
N LEU A 27 -33.16 -6.90 -6.52
CA LEU A 27 -34.50 -6.81 -7.08
C LEU A 27 -34.79 -7.90 -8.12
N ARG A 28 -33.84 -8.21 -9.00
CA ARG A 28 -33.97 -9.33 -9.96
C ARG A 28 -34.09 -10.69 -9.27
N HIS A 29 -33.54 -10.83 -8.08
CA HIS A 29 -33.67 -12.01 -7.23
C HIS A 29 -34.90 -11.96 -6.28
N GLY A 30 -35.83 -11.03 -6.48
CA GLY A 30 -37.04 -10.91 -5.66
C GLY A 30 -36.83 -10.27 -4.28
N ILE A 31 -35.63 -9.75 -4.01
CA ILE A 31 -35.30 -9.06 -2.76
C ILE A 31 -35.67 -7.57 -2.93
N ASP A 32 -36.86 -7.23 -2.47
CA ASP A 32 -37.41 -5.88 -2.57
C ASP A 32 -36.76 -4.86 -1.62
N SER A 33 -37.18 -3.60 -1.71
CA SER A 33 -36.65 -2.51 -0.87
C SER A 33 -36.88 -2.72 0.63
N HIS A 34 -37.93 -3.43 1.02
CA HIS A 34 -38.22 -3.73 2.43
C HIS A 34 -37.29 -4.83 2.94
N ALA A 35 -37.10 -5.90 2.16
CA ALA A 35 -36.14 -6.97 2.44
C ALA A 35 -34.69 -6.44 2.48
N ILE A 36 -34.31 -5.54 1.58
CA ILE A 36 -32.99 -4.86 1.61
C ILE A 36 -32.80 -4.10 2.93
N ARG A 37 -33.81 -3.32 3.38
CA ARG A 37 -33.73 -2.61 4.66
C ARG A 37 -33.58 -3.56 5.83
N ARG A 38 -34.33 -4.67 5.86
CA ARG A 38 -34.20 -5.71 6.87
C ARG A 38 -32.79 -6.31 6.90
N LEU A 39 -32.22 -6.63 5.74
CA LEU A 39 -30.86 -7.19 5.62
C LEU A 39 -29.77 -6.20 6.06
N LEU A 40 -29.97 -4.90 5.84
CA LEU A 40 -29.10 -3.85 6.38
C LEU A 40 -29.18 -3.78 7.91
N THR A 41 -30.40 -3.79 8.46
CA THR A 41 -30.62 -3.75 9.92
C THR A 41 -30.08 -5.00 10.61
N SER A 42 -30.19 -6.17 9.97
CA SER A 42 -29.65 -7.42 10.51
C SER A 42 -28.15 -7.59 10.32
N GLY A 43 -27.47 -6.65 9.66
CA GLY A 43 -26.03 -6.73 9.38
C GLY A 43 -25.62 -7.82 8.38
N ARG A 44 -26.56 -8.29 7.54
CA ARG A 44 -26.27 -9.25 6.44
C ARG A 44 -25.92 -8.55 5.13
N LEU A 45 -26.34 -7.29 4.98
CA LEU A 45 -25.87 -6.39 3.93
C LEU A 45 -25.21 -5.17 4.57
N HIS A 46 -24.19 -4.64 3.91
CA HIS A 46 -23.48 -3.43 4.35
C HIS A 46 -23.43 -2.42 3.22
N ARG A 47 -23.92 -1.19 3.47
CA ARG A 47 -23.96 -0.15 2.43
C ARG A 47 -22.55 0.33 2.06
N LEU A 48 -22.22 0.23 0.77
CA LEU A 48 -20.98 0.77 0.20
C LEU A 48 -21.21 2.17 -0.36
N CYS A 49 -22.13 2.27 -1.33
CA CYS A 49 -22.61 3.53 -1.89
C CYS A 49 -24.07 3.40 -2.34
N THR A 50 -24.61 4.43 -3.00
CA THR A 50 -26.01 4.38 -3.45
C THR A 50 -26.24 3.26 -4.45
N GLY A 51 -27.12 2.34 -4.08
CA GLY A 51 -27.50 1.19 -4.91
C GLY A 51 -26.52 0.02 -4.87
N TRP A 52 -25.52 0.03 -3.99
CA TRP A 52 -24.48 -1.00 -3.91
C TRP A 52 -24.16 -1.41 -2.48
N TYR A 53 -24.03 -2.72 -2.27
CA TYR A 53 -23.89 -3.35 -0.96
C TYR A 53 -22.78 -4.39 -0.97
N ALA A 54 -22.12 -4.56 0.17
CA ALA A 54 -21.32 -5.74 0.46
C ALA A 54 -22.20 -6.78 1.15
N THR A 55 -21.92 -8.05 0.87
CA THR A 55 -22.61 -9.23 1.45
C THR A 55 -21.92 -9.77 2.70
N ARG A 56 -20.82 -9.14 3.11
CA ARG A 56 -20.11 -9.36 4.37
C ARG A 56 -19.68 -8.03 4.96
N PRO A 57 -19.44 -7.95 6.29
CA PRO A 57 -18.87 -6.76 6.89
C PRO A 57 -17.46 -6.50 6.34
N PRO A 58 -17.10 -5.24 6.03
CA PRO A 58 -15.72 -4.89 5.75
C PRO A 58 -14.86 -5.12 7.00
N ALA A 59 -13.69 -5.74 6.83
CA ALA A 59 -12.77 -6.03 7.93
C ALA A 59 -12.11 -4.74 8.48
N ASP A 60 -11.75 -3.83 7.57
CA ASP A 60 -11.13 -2.54 7.86
C ASP A 60 -11.41 -1.51 6.74
N ALA A 61 -10.75 -0.36 6.79
CA ALA A 61 -10.89 0.70 5.80
C ALA A 61 -10.39 0.29 4.40
N THR A 62 -9.32 -0.51 4.33
CA THR A 62 -8.74 -1.00 3.08
C THR A 62 -9.68 -1.98 2.40
N ASP A 63 -10.18 -2.97 3.14
CA ASP A 63 -11.14 -3.93 2.64
C ASP A 63 -12.45 -3.25 2.21
N ARG A 64 -12.93 -2.26 2.98
CA ARG A 64 -14.07 -1.42 2.57
C ARG A 64 -13.81 -0.71 1.24
N HIS A 65 -12.61 -0.15 1.06
CA HIS A 65 -12.22 0.52 -0.18
C HIS A 65 -12.20 -0.45 -1.37
N LEU A 66 -11.68 -1.66 -1.19
CA LEU A 66 -11.64 -2.69 -2.23
C LEU A 66 -13.05 -3.18 -2.62
N LEU A 67 -13.93 -3.40 -1.64
CA LEU A 67 -15.34 -3.70 -1.90
C LEU A 67 -16.03 -2.56 -2.67
N LEU A 68 -15.77 -1.31 -2.27
CA LEU A 68 -16.29 -0.14 -2.99
C LEU A 68 -15.72 -0.06 -4.41
N ALA A 69 -14.44 -0.36 -4.63
CA ALA A 69 -13.80 -0.33 -5.95
C ALA A 69 -14.45 -1.34 -6.91
N ARG A 70 -14.70 -2.57 -6.42
CA ARG A 70 -15.45 -3.59 -7.16
C ARG A 70 -16.85 -3.11 -7.54
N ALA A 71 -17.58 -2.50 -6.59
CA ALA A 71 -18.90 -1.93 -6.84
C ALA A 71 -18.86 -0.85 -7.93
N VAL A 72 -17.86 0.04 -7.87
CA VAL A 72 -17.68 1.16 -8.80
C VAL A 72 -17.37 0.67 -10.20
N LEU A 73 -16.45 -0.30 -10.36
CA LEU A 73 -16.10 -0.84 -11.68
C LEU A 73 -17.29 -1.52 -12.35
N ARG A 74 -18.05 -2.30 -11.58
CA ARG A 74 -19.29 -2.92 -12.07
C ARG A 74 -20.34 -1.88 -12.45
N ALA A 75 -20.48 -0.79 -11.69
CA ALA A 75 -21.41 0.30 -12.01
C ALA A 75 -21.00 1.15 -13.22
N LEU A 76 -19.71 1.18 -13.55
CA LEU A 76 -19.17 1.95 -14.67
C LEU A 76 -19.16 1.17 -15.98
N GLU A 77 -19.27 -0.17 -15.94
CA GLU A 77 -19.45 -1.03 -17.11
C GLU A 77 -18.38 -0.76 -18.19
N GLY A 78 -17.12 -0.63 -17.77
CA GLY A 78 -15.99 -0.41 -18.67
C GLY A 78 -15.72 1.05 -19.07
N ARG A 79 -16.57 2.02 -18.69
CA ARG A 79 -16.38 3.44 -19.04
C ARG A 79 -15.21 4.12 -18.33
N ALA A 80 -14.73 3.57 -17.23
CA ALA A 80 -13.53 4.03 -16.54
C ALA A 80 -12.75 2.83 -15.99
N ALA A 81 -11.43 2.99 -15.95
CA ALA A 81 -10.49 2.02 -15.44
C ALA A 81 -10.10 2.32 -13.99
N LEU A 82 -9.91 1.31 -13.15
CA LEU A 82 -9.40 1.51 -11.79
C LEU A 82 -7.98 2.05 -11.86
N SER A 83 -7.66 3.05 -11.02
CA SER A 83 -6.39 3.77 -11.12
C SER A 83 -5.89 4.32 -9.79
N HIS A 84 -4.72 4.99 -9.79
CA HIS A 84 -4.09 5.57 -8.60
C HIS A 84 -3.96 4.55 -7.45
N HIS A 85 -4.09 5.00 -6.21
CA HIS A 85 -3.95 4.17 -5.01
C HIS A 85 -5.04 3.12 -4.89
N SER A 86 -6.20 3.29 -5.54
CA SER A 86 -7.22 2.25 -5.60
C SER A 86 -6.74 1.01 -6.36
N LEU A 87 -5.98 1.19 -7.44
CA LEU A 87 -5.36 0.06 -8.14
C LEU A 87 -4.15 -0.49 -7.37
N VAL A 88 -3.33 0.38 -6.77
CA VAL A 88 -2.20 -0.05 -5.92
C VAL A 88 -2.70 -1.00 -4.81
N LEU A 89 -3.76 -0.61 -4.10
CA LEU A 89 -4.39 -1.45 -3.08
C LEU A 89 -4.96 -2.75 -3.65
N LEU A 90 -5.60 -2.70 -4.82
CA LEU A 90 -6.12 -3.91 -5.47
C LEU A 90 -5.00 -4.90 -5.82
N ALA A 91 -3.82 -4.41 -6.17
CA ALA A 91 -2.62 -5.20 -6.42
C ALA A 91 -1.95 -5.73 -5.14
N GLY A 92 -2.52 -5.47 -3.96
CA GLY A 92 -1.97 -5.91 -2.67
C GLY A 92 -0.78 -5.07 -2.19
N LEU A 93 -0.57 -3.89 -2.76
CA LEU A 93 0.57 -3.03 -2.46
C LEU A 93 0.25 -2.00 -1.37
N PRO A 94 1.26 -1.58 -0.59
CA PRO A 94 1.06 -0.63 0.49
C PRO A 94 0.80 0.78 -0.02
N VAL A 95 0.04 1.53 0.77
CA VAL A 95 -0.18 2.98 0.66
C VAL A 95 -0.03 3.57 2.06
N TRP A 96 0.30 4.86 2.16
CA TRP A 96 0.62 5.47 3.45
C TRP A 96 -0.38 6.55 3.88
N ARG A 97 -0.54 7.61 3.08
CA ARG A 97 -1.44 8.74 3.38
C ARG A 97 -2.59 8.87 2.40
N ALA A 98 -2.75 7.89 1.51
CA ALA A 98 -3.85 7.87 0.55
C ALA A 98 -5.23 7.89 1.23
N ASP A 99 -6.12 8.76 0.77
CA ASP A 99 -7.52 8.82 1.22
C ASP A 99 -8.31 7.63 0.68
N LEU A 100 -8.76 6.75 1.58
CA LEU A 100 -9.50 5.54 1.22
C LEU A 100 -11.03 5.74 1.19
N THR A 101 -11.53 6.96 1.42
CA THR A 101 -12.98 7.24 1.46
C THR A 101 -13.65 7.30 0.09
N ALA A 102 -12.86 7.47 -0.97
CA ALA A 102 -13.31 7.50 -2.37
C ALA A 102 -12.42 6.64 -3.27
N VAL A 103 -13.03 5.99 -4.26
CA VAL A 103 -12.32 5.18 -5.25
C VAL A 103 -11.87 6.04 -6.43
N HIS A 104 -10.64 5.83 -6.88
CA HIS A 104 -10.03 6.55 -7.98
C HIS A 104 -10.16 5.74 -9.28
N VAL A 105 -10.68 6.41 -10.31
CA VAL A 105 -10.80 5.84 -11.66
C VAL A 105 -10.34 6.83 -12.71
N THR A 106 -9.79 6.33 -13.81
CA THR A 106 -9.40 7.10 -15.00
C THR A 106 -10.36 6.80 -16.13
N ARG A 107 -10.95 7.82 -16.76
CA ARG A 107 -11.90 7.59 -17.87
C ARG A 107 -11.22 6.90 -19.05
N VAL A 108 -11.89 5.90 -19.65
CA VAL A 108 -11.41 5.18 -20.86
C VAL A 108 -11.70 5.96 -22.15
N GLY A 109 -12.59 6.95 -22.10
CA GLY A 109 -12.87 7.89 -23.19
C GLY A 109 -13.47 9.19 -22.68
N ASP A 110 -14.01 10.01 -23.58
CA ASP A 110 -14.49 11.36 -23.25
C ASP A 110 -15.90 11.41 -22.68
N GLN A 111 -16.50 10.25 -22.40
CA GLN A 111 -17.83 10.21 -21.81
C GLN A 111 -17.82 10.81 -20.40
N VAL A 112 -18.74 11.75 -20.17
CA VAL A 112 -18.95 12.36 -18.86
C VAL A 112 -19.44 11.30 -17.88
N THR A 113 -18.62 11.00 -16.88
CA THR A 113 -19.03 10.19 -15.74
C THR A 113 -19.80 11.09 -14.77
N ARG A 114 -21.02 10.67 -14.37
CA ARG A 114 -21.80 11.40 -13.36
C ARG A 114 -21.00 11.48 -12.06
N ARG A 115 -20.87 12.67 -11.47
CA ARG A 115 -20.21 12.86 -10.18
C ARG A 115 -20.88 11.99 -9.11
N ARG A 116 -20.09 11.17 -8.42
CA ARG A 116 -20.54 10.34 -7.29
C ARG A 116 -19.69 10.68 -6.07
N ARG A 117 -20.31 10.76 -4.89
CA ARG A 117 -19.63 11.12 -3.62
C ARG A 117 -18.41 10.25 -3.30
N HIS A 118 -18.44 8.98 -3.70
CA HIS A 118 -17.43 7.97 -3.38
C HIS A 118 -16.53 7.61 -4.56
N VAL A 119 -16.54 8.41 -5.64
CA VAL A 119 -15.75 8.16 -6.85
C VAL A 119 -15.07 9.45 -7.28
N VAL A 120 -13.75 9.41 -7.38
CA VAL A 120 -12.95 10.45 -8.02
C VAL A 120 -12.67 9.99 -9.44
N SER A 121 -13.27 10.67 -10.41
CA SER A 121 -13.08 10.39 -11.84
C SER A 121 -12.06 11.35 -12.42
N HIS A 122 -10.91 10.82 -12.81
CA HIS A 122 -9.83 11.54 -13.47
C HIS A 122 -10.03 11.54 -14.99
N SER A 123 -9.52 12.58 -15.65
CA SER A 123 -9.54 12.67 -17.10
C SER A 123 -8.78 11.52 -17.77
N SER A 124 -9.17 11.20 -19.00
CA SER A 124 -8.41 10.30 -19.87
C SER A 124 -6.98 10.85 -20.04
N VAL A 125 -6.02 9.94 -20.07
CA VAL A 125 -4.60 10.27 -20.28
C VAL A 125 -4.25 9.91 -21.73
N PRO A 126 -3.84 10.86 -22.58
CA PRO A 126 -3.43 10.57 -23.95
C PRO A 126 -2.33 9.50 -23.99
N GLY A 127 -2.45 8.52 -24.88
CA GLY A 127 -1.49 7.41 -25.00
C GLY A 127 -1.65 6.29 -23.95
N LEU A 128 -2.52 6.45 -22.94
CA LEU A 128 -2.82 5.40 -21.98
C LEU A 128 -3.81 4.39 -22.58
N THR A 129 -3.42 3.13 -22.62
CA THR A 129 -4.32 2.02 -22.96
C THR A 129 -4.65 1.21 -21.69
N PRO A 130 -5.92 1.15 -21.26
CA PRO A 130 -6.32 0.32 -20.13
C PRO A 130 -6.10 -1.16 -20.41
N VAL A 131 -5.71 -1.89 -19.38
CA VAL A 131 -5.56 -3.35 -19.39
C VAL A 131 -6.85 -3.99 -18.89
N TRP A 132 -7.31 -5.02 -19.60
CA TRP A 132 -8.36 -5.88 -19.11
C TRP A 132 -7.71 -7.12 -18.48
N PRO A 133 -7.84 -7.32 -17.16
CA PRO A 133 -7.33 -8.53 -16.55
C PRO A 133 -8.01 -9.72 -17.23
N ALA A 134 -7.22 -10.76 -17.53
CA ALA A 134 -7.75 -12.00 -18.05
C ALA A 134 -8.90 -12.46 -17.16
N THR A 135 -9.99 -12.93 -17.75
CA THR A 135 -11.08 -13.55 -17.02
C THR A 135 -10.51 -14.79 -16.33
N GLU A 136 -10.06 -14.63 -15.08
CA GLU A 136 -10.01 -15.74 -14.13
C GLU A 136 -11.34 -16.50 -14.22
N PRO A 137 -11.37 -17.84 -14.16
CA PRO A 137 -12.62 -18.58 -14.05
C PRO A 137 -13.41 -18.09 -12.83
N GLY A 138 -14.39 -17.21 -13.06
CA GLY A 138 -15.04 -16.48 -12.00
C GLY A 138 -16.10 -15.50 -12.54
N PRO A 139 -17.13 -15.16 -11.75
CA PRO A 139 -18.39 -14.63 -12.29
C PRO A 139 -18.45 -13.14 -12.63
N ALA A 140 -17.33 -12.39 -12.58
CA ALA A 140 -17.27 -11.05 -13.17
C ALA A 140 -15.82 -10.57 -13.40
N PRO A 141 -15.53 -9.92 -14.54
CA PRO A 141 -14.27 -9.19 -14.73
C PRO A 141 -14.13 -8.12 -13.65
N VAL A 142 -12.89 -7.80 -13.25
CA VAL A 142 -12.62 -6.66 -12.35
C VAL A 142 -13.07 -5.34 -13.00
N GLY A 143 -13.26 -5.32 -14.32
CA GLY A 143 -13.33 -4.10 -15.12
C GLY A 143 -11.93 -3.71 -15.63
N PRO A 144 -11.83 -2.68 -16.48
CA PRO A 144 -10.53 -2.23 -16.98
C PRO A 144 -9.70 -1.63 -15.84
N LEU A 145 -8.39 -1.78 -15.93
CA LEU A 145 -7.40 -1.24 -14.99
C LEU A 145 -6.42 -0.38 -15.80
N VAL A 146 -5.89 0.69 -15.22
CA VAL A 146 -4.71 1.32 -15.83
C VAL A 146 -3.48 0.40 -15.64
N PRO A 147 -2.42 0.50 -16.45
CA PRO A 147 -1.18 -0.22 -16.17
C PRO A 147 -0.66 0.10 -14.75
N LEU A 148 -0.22 -0.90 -14.00
CA LEU A 148 0.20 -0.73 -12.60
C LEU A 148 1.29 0.35 -12.41
N PRO A 149 2.35 0.44 -13.25
CA PRO A 149 3.34 1.52 -13.14
C PRO A 149 2.71 2.92 -13.27
N VAL A 150 1.69 3.05 -14.10
CA VAL A 150 0.94 4.31 -14.27
C VAL A 150 0.12 4.62 -13.02
N ALA A 151 -0.55 3.64 -12.41
CA ALA A 151 -1.26 3.83 -11.15
C ALA A 151 -0.33 4.24 -10.00
N VAL A 152 0.89 3.69 -9.93
CA VAL A 152 1.91 4.09 -8.95
C VAL A 152 2.27 5.56 -9.13
N VAL A 153 2.57 6.01 -10.36
CA VAL A 153 2.90 7.42 -10.62
C VAL A 153 1.70 8.33 -10.34
N GLN A 154 0.50 7.95 -10.78
CA GLN A 154 -0.74 8.66 -10.51
C GLN A 154 -1.02 8.82 -9.00
N THR A 155 -0.70 7.80 -8.20
CA THR A 155 -0.77 7.88 -6.73
C THR A 155 0.10 9.03 -6.22
N GLY A 156 1.29 9.21 -6.77
CA GLY A 156 2.19 10.32 -6.44
C GLY A 156 1.62 11.70 -6.74
N LEU A 157 0.87 11.81 -7.83
CA LEU A 157 0.23 13.07 -8.25
C LEU A 157 -0.91 13.51 -7.31
N VAL A 158 -1.51 12.57 -6.58
CA VAL A 158 -2.70 12.81 -5.74
C VAL A 158 -2.38 12.72 -4.25
N ALA A 159 -1.77 11.61 -3.81
CA ALA A 159 -1.45 11.36 -2.40
C ALA A 159 -0.06 11.90 -2.00
N GLY A 160 0.81 12.14 -2.98
CA GLY A 160 2.14 12.71 -2.79
C GLY A 160 3.26 11.74 -3.17
N ALA A 161 4.43 12.31 -3.45
CA ALA A 161 5.58 11.57 -3.99
C ALA A 161 6.04 10.39 -3.12
N MET A 162 5.88 10.48 -1.78
CA MET A 162 6.24 9.40 -0.86
C MET A 162 5.30 8.19 -0.99
N ASP A 163 3.99 8.40 -1.17
CA ASP A 163 3.05 7.29 -1.41
C ASP A 163 3.36 6.55 -2.72
N ALA A 164 3.81 7.27 -3.75
CA ALA A 164 4.30 6.62 -4.97
C ALA A 164 5.57 5.81 -4.73
N ALA A 165 6.54 6.33 -3.97
CA ALA A 165 7.77 5.60 -3.67
C ALA A 165 7.50 4.31 -2.88
N ILE A 166 6.62 4.38 -1.87
CA ILE A 166 6.21 3.22 -1.07
C ILE A 166 5.52 2.16 -1.94
N ALA A 167 4.60 2.59 -2.80
CA ALA A 167 3.93 1.69 -3.74
C ALA A 167 4.91 1.09 -4.76
N ALA A 168 5.87 1.88 -5.25
CA ALA A 168 6.88 1.46 -6.20
C ALA A 168 7.85 0.44 -5.60
N ASP A 169 8.38 0.67 -4.40
CA ASP A 169 9.26 -0.28 -3.71
C ASP A 169 8.56 -1.60 -3.45
N GLY A 170 7.32 -1.57 -2.94
CA GLY A 170 6.53 -2.78 -2.76
C GLY A 170 6.30 -3.54 -4.07
N ALA A 171 6.06 -2.81 -5.17
CA ALA A 171 5.84 -3.42 -6.48
C ALA A 171 7.12 -3.99 -7.10
N LEU A 172 8.25 -3.30 -6.93
CA LEU A 172 9.58 -3.77 -7.34
C LEU A 172 10.00 -5.00 -6.54
N HIS A 173 9.80 -4.98 -5.22
CA HIS A 173 10.08 -6.09 -4.32
C HIS A 173 9.26 -7.34 -4.71
N ALA A 174 7.98 -7.15 -5.04
CA ALA A 174 7.10 -8.23 -5.48
C ALA A 174 7.30 -8.65 -6.95
N GLY A 175 8.19 -7.98 -7.71
CA GLY A 175 8.42 -8.27 -9.13
C GLY A 175 7.22 -7.96 -10.03
N LEU A 176 6.30 -7.09 -9.61
CA LEU A 176 5.09 -6.72 -10.36
C LEU A 176 5.34 -5.65 -11.43
N LEU A 177 6.47 -4.95 -11.33
CA LEU A 177 6.95 -3.98 -12.31
C LEU A 177 8.47 -3.86 -12.23
N ASP A 178 9.04 -3.09 -13.15
CA ASP A 178 10.46 -2.79 -13.22
C ASP A 178 10.73 -1.28 -13.29
N ARG A 179 12.01 -0.90 -13.23
CA ARG A 179 12.42 0.51 -13.30
C ARG A 179 12.12 1.16 -14.65
N GLU A 180 12.13 0.39 -15.74
CA GLU A 180 11.89 0.90 -17.08
C GLU A 180 10.42 1.29 -17.27
N SER A 181 9.50 0.44 -16.83
CA SER A 181 8.06 0.71 -16.87
C SER A 181 7.64 1.86 -15.97
N LEU A 182 8.30 2.07 -14.82
CA LEU A 182 8.11 3.28 -13.99
C LEU A 182 8.59 4.56 -14.70
N ARG A 183 9.71 4.50 -15.43
CA ARG A 183 10.18 5.64 -16.24
C ARG A 183 9.20 5.96 -17.36
N ALA A 184 8.78 4.94 -18.13
CA ALA A 184 7.79 5.11 -19.19
C ALA A 184 6.46 5.69 -18.67
N ALA A 185 6.00 5.26 -17.49
CA ALA A 185 4.81 5.80 -16.86
C ALA A 185 4.98 7.26 -16.39
N THR A 186 6.18 7.63 -15.93
CA THR A 186 6.52 9.01 -15.58
C THR A 186 6.52 9.92 -16.82
N ASP A 187 7.08 9.45 -17.92
CA ASP A 187 7.13 10.18 -19.20
C ASP A 187 5.73 10.37 -19.79
N LEU A 188 4.89 9.32 -19.75
CA LEU A 188 3.48 9.37 -20.15
C LEU A 188 2.69 10.45 -19.40
N LEU A 189 3.01 10.65 -18.12
CA LEU A 189 2.35 11.63 -17.25
C LEU A 189 3.13 12.95 -17.14
N SER A 190 4.08 13.19 -18.04
CA SER A 190 4.79 14.46 -18.13
C SER A 190 3.82 15.65 -18.25
N GLY A 191 4.23 16.80 -17.70
CA GLY A 191 3.40 18.00 -17.64
C GLY A 191 2.34 18.04 -16.53
N HIS A 192 2.04 16.91 -15.88
CA HIS A 192 1.10 16.91 -14.75
C HIS A 192 1.70 17.59 -13.51
N ARG A 193 0.86 18.31 -12.75
CA ARG A 193 1.27 18.89 -11.48
C ARG A 193 1.72 17.78 -10.52
N GLY A 194 2.90 17.94 -9.92
CA GLY A 194 3.46 16.96 -8.99
C GLY A 194 4.36 15.90 -9.64
N ILE A 195 4.44 15.84 -10.97
CA ILE A 195 5.24 14.82 -11.67
C ILE A 195 6.73 14.91 -11.33
N ARG A 196 7.29 16.13 -11.23
CA ARG A 196 8.71 16.34 -10.90
C ARG A 196 9.10 15.75 -9.54
N ALA A 197 8.29 16.01 -8.51
CA ALA A 197 8.53 15.48 -7.17
C ALA A 197 8.35 13.95 -7.13
N THR A 198 7.33 13.45 -7.82
CA THR A 198 7.07 12.01 -7.94
C THR A 198 8.22 11.29 -8.65
N ALA A 199 8.68 11.82 -9.79
CA ALA A 199 9.81 11.27 -10.54
C ALA A 199 11.09 11.23 -9.71
N ALA A 200 11.40 12.32 -8.99
CA ALA A 200 12.56 12.39 -8.10
C ALA A 200 12.50 11.35 -6.97
N ALA A 201 11.31 11.10 -6.42
CA ALA A 201 11.12 10.07 -5.40
C ALA A 201 11.30 8.67 -5.99
N LEU A 202 10.70 8.37 -7.15
CA LEU A 202 10.81 7.07 -7.82
C LEU A 202 12.25 6.71 -8.24
N GLN A 203 13.10 7.71 -8.49
CA GLN A 203 14.53 7.49 -8.78
C GLN A 203 15.29 6.88 -7.59
N ARG A 204 14.80 7.07 -6.37
CA ARG A 204 15.42 6.58 -5.12
C ARG A 204 14.87 5.21 -4.67
N CYS A 205 13.86 4.69 -5.35
CA CYS A 205 13.28 3.39 -5.06
C CYS A 205 14.31 2.25 -5.20
N ASP A 206 14.16 1.21 -4.39
CA ASP A 206 14.98 0.00 -4.37
C ASP A 206 14.12 -1.22 -4.00
N ALA A 207 14.24 -2.30 -4.79
CA ALA A 207 13.47 -3.53 -4.60
C ALA A 207 13.80 -4.27 -3.28
N ARG A 208 14.88 -3.87 -2.61
CA ARG A 208 15.31 -4.43 -1.32
C ARG A 208 14.60 -3.81 -0.12
N HIS A 209 13.85 -2.72 -0.29
CA HIS A 209 13.03 -2.18 0.80
C HIS A 209 11.80 -3.08 0.99
N GLU A 210 11.62 -3.61 2.20
CA GLU A 210 10.58 -4.60 2.49
C GLU A 210 9.35 -3.99 3.17
N SER A 211 9.42 -2.71 3.56
CA SER A 211 8.33 -2.04 4.26
C SER A 211 8.20 -0.55 3.91
N PRO A 212 7.00 0.04 4.06
CA PRO A 212 6.79 1.48 3.87
C PRO A 212 7.70 2.36 4.75
N GLY A 213 8.04 1.86 5.94
CA GLY A 213 8.93 2.57 6.86
C GLY A 213 10.38 2.58 6.40
N GLU A 214 10.87 1.47 5.83
CA GLU A 214 12.19 1.41 5.20
C GLU A 214 12.29 2.36 4.00
N THR A 215 11.28 2.40 3.12
CA THR A 215 11.25 3.37 2.01
C THR A 215 11.34 4.81 2.54
N ARG A 216 10.54 5.16 3.55
CA ARG A 216 10.60 6.49 4.16
C ARG A 216 11.96 6.78 4.79
N LEU A 217 12.53 5.80 5.50
CA LEU A 217 13.84 5.93 6.13
C LEU A 217 14.94 6.13 5.08
N ALA A 218 14.93 5.38 3.97
CA ALA A 218 15.87 5.55 2.88
C ALA A 218 15.84 6.97 2.31
N HIS A 219 14.63 7.52 2.09
CA HIS A 219 14.46 8.89 1.62
C HIS A 219 14.96 9.92 2.64
N LEU A 220 14.66 9.72 3.93
CA LEU A 220 15.15 10.57 5.00
C LEU A 220 16.69 10.57 5.06
N LEU A 221 17.33 9.40 5.01
CA LEU A 221 18.78 9.27 5.03
C LEU A 221 19.42 9.97 3.81
N ALA A 222 18.81 9.83 2.62
CA ALA A 222 19.25 10.53 1.42
C ALA A 222 19.10 12.06 1.55
N ASP A 223 18.00 12.55 2.14
CA ASP A 223 17.77 13.97 2.37
C ASP A 223 18.74 14.56 3.42
N LEU A 224 19.24 13.73 4.34
CA LEU A 224 20.35 14.05 5.25
C LEU A 224 21.73 13.97 4.59
N GLY A 225 21.82 13.64 3.31
CA GLY A 225 23.07 13.55 2.56
C GLY A 225 23.88 12.28 2.83
N LEU A 226 23.25 11.23 3.36
CA LEU A 226 23.92 9.95 3.68
C LEU A 226 23.76 8.96 2.53
N ALA A 227 24.88 8.43 2.05
CA ALA A 227 24.89 7.25 1.19
C ALA A 227 24.70 5.99 2.03
N VAL A 228 23.77 5.13 1.61
CA VAL A 228 23.40 3.93 2.36
C VAL A 228 23.24 2.71 1.48
N THR A 229 23.66 1.57 2.00
CA THR A 229 23.45 0.24 1.41
C THR A 229 22.32 -0.47 2.15
N PRO A 230 21.19 -0.80 1.51
CA PRO A 230 20.10 -1.50 2.16
C PRO A 230 20.36 -3.01 2.31
N GLN A 231 19.70 -3.64 3.29
CA GLN A 231 19.67 -5.09 3.51
C GLN A 231 21.06 -5.72 3.66
N LEU A 232 21.95 -5.10 4.45
CA LEU A 232 23.29 -5.63 4.71
C LEU A 232 23.22 -6.91 5.56
N GLU A 233 23.92 -7.95 5.14
CA GLU A 233 24.15 -9.15 5.95
C GLU A 233 25.42 -9.03 6.80
N ILE A 234 25.28 -9.33 8.09
CA ILE A 234 26.36 -9.34 9.08
C ILE A 234 26.44 -10.76 9.66
N THR A 235 27.57 -11.43 9.49
CA THR A 235 27.84 -12.71 10.16
C THR A 235 28.11 -12.46 11.63
N THR A 236 27.34 -13.09 12.51
CA THR A 236 27.49 -12.97 13.98
C THR A 236 27.65 -14.36 14.61
N ARG A 237 28.00 -14.41 15.90
CA ARG A 237 27.96 -15.64 16.72
C ARG A 237 26.57 -16.32 16.80
N LEU A 238 25.50 -15.60 16.46
CA LEU A 238 24.13 -16.13 16.41
C LEU A 238 23.68 -16.48 14.97
N GLY A 239 24.61 -16.54 14.01
CA GLY A 239 24.34 -16.69 12.58
C GLY A 239 24.26 -15.36 11.84
N THR A 240 23.97 -15.41 10.54
CA THR A 240 23.83 -14.21 9.71
C THR A 240 22.61 -13.40 10.12
N ARG A 241 22.80 -12.08 10.30
CA ARG A 241 21.76 -11.12 10.64
C ARG A 241 21.70 -10.05 9.56
N ARG A 242 20.50 -9.78 9.06
CA ARG A 242 20.25 -8.74 8.07
C ARG A 242 19.76 -7.47 8.75
N VAL A 243 20.35 -6.34 8.40
CA VAL A 243 20.00 -5.00 8.90
C VAL A 243 19.51 -4.12 7.76
N ASP A 244 18.60 -3.19 8.06
CA ASP A 244 17.87 -2.47 7.01
C ASP A 244 18.77 -1.56 6.19
N PHE A 245 19.64 -0.77 6.84
CA PHE A 245 20.58 0.12 6.15
C PHE A 245 21.94 0.14 6.82
N ARG A 246 23.00 0.14 6.00
CA ARG A 246 24.36 0.51 6.40
C ARG A 246 24.64 1.92 5.91
N ILE A 247 25.26 2.76 6.73
CA ILE A 247 25.87 4.02 6.26
C ILE A 247 27.22 3.69 5.61
N ASP A 248 27.35 4.02 4.33
CA ASP A 248 28.51 3.63 3.52
C ASP A 248 29.82 4.19 4.09
N GLY A 249 30.88 3.39 4.00
CA GLY A 249 32.20 3.76 4.56
C GLY A 249 32.30 3.70 6.09
N THR A 250 31.24 3.29 6.79
CA THR A 250 31.20 3.27 8.27
C THR A 250 30.78 1.91 8.82
N ARG A 251 30.88 1.76 10.15
CA ARG A 251 30.29 0.65 10.91
C ARG A 251 28.99 1.06 11.62
N VAL A 252 28.22 1.98 11.05
CA VAL A 252 26.91 2.37 11.56
C VAL A 252 25.81 1.75 10.69
N VAL A 253 24.85 1.12 11.35
CA VAL A 253 23.64 0.58 10.72
C VAL A 253 22.42 1.27 11.28
N VAL A 254 21.41 1.49 10.44
CA VAL A 254 20.15 2.13 10.80
C VAL A 254 19.03 1.14 10.55
N GLU A 255 18.25 0.84 11.58
CA GLU A 255 17.10 -0.07 11.51
C GLU A 255 15.79 0.70 11.70
N PHE A 256 14.82 0.41 10.86
CA PHE A 256 13.46 0.88 11.02
C PHE A 256 12.67 -0.07 11.94
N ASP A 257 12.25 0.45 13.09
CA ASP A 257 11.34 -0.28 13.99
C ASP A 257 9.89 0.15 13.75
N GLY A 258 9.19 -0.63 12.93
CA GLY A 258 7.76 -0.44 12.65
C GLY A 258 6.86 -0.64 13.87
N LYS A 259 7.36 -1.14 14.99
CA LYS A 259 6.59 -1.36 16.22
C LYS A 259 6.42 -0.04 16.99
N VAL A 260 5.58 0.86 16.50
CA VAL A 260 5.10 1.96 17.35
C VAL A 260 3.91 1.48 18.20
N LYS A 261 4.17 1.41 19.50
CA LYS A 261 3.30 1.15 20.67
C LYS A 261 3.24 -0.30 21.17
N TYR A 262 3.88 -0.48 22.33
CA TYR A 262 3.48 -1.24 23.52
C TYR A 262 1.95 -1.42 23.68
N THR A 263 1.33 -2.22 22.83
CA THR A 263 -0.12 -2.51 22.89
C THR A 263 -0.41 -4.00 23.09
N ASP A 264 0.62 -4.82 23.17
CA ASP A 264 0.47 -6.19 23.65
C ASP A 264 1.31 -6.43 24.91
N PRO A 265 0.71 -6.36 26.11
CA PRO A 265 1.34 -6.78 27.37
C PRO A 265 1.80 -8.25 27.36
N ARG A 266 1.38 -9.04 26.36
CA ARG A 266 1.76 -10.45 26.16
C ARG A 266 2.95 -10.63 25.23
N ARG A 267 3.51 -9.56 24.65
CA ARG A 267 4.89 -9.62 24.13
C ARG A 267 5.81 -9.77 25.33
N GLY A 268 6.01 -11.03 25.72
CA GLY A 268 6.73 -11.41 26.92
C GLY A 268 8.16 -10.91 26.90
N ALA A 269 8.77 -10.94 28.09
CA ALA A 269 10.20 -10.67 28.28
C ALA A 269 11.08 -11.40 27.26
N ASP A 270 10.64 -12.55 26.74
CA ASP A 270 11.33 -13.35 25.73
C ASP A 270 11.55 -12.64 24.38
N VAL A 271 10.58 -11.84 23.91
CA VAL A 271 10.71 -11.13 22.62
C VAL A 271 11.73 -10.01 22.75
N LEU A 272 11.60 -9.18 23.79
CA LEU A 272 12.56 -8.13 24.13
C LEU A 272 13.97 -8.71 24.39
N TRP A 273 14.04 -9.87 25.03
CA TRP A 273 15.29 -10.59 25.26
C TRP A 273 15.93 -11.07 23.96
N GLN A 274 15.14 -11.59 23.01
CA GLN A 274 15.62 -12.00 21.69
C GLN A 274 16.10 -10.80 20.86
N GLU A 275 15.37 -9.67 20.88
CA GLU A 275 15.78 -8.44 20.20
C GLU A 275 17.05 -7.85 20.81
N LYS A 276 17.18 -7.87 22.15
CA LYS A 276 18.43 -7.48 22.82
C LYS A 276 19.58 -8.40 22.41
N ARG A 277 19.41 -9.72 22.48
CA ARG A 277 20.45 -10.68 22.06
C ARG A 277 20.85 -10.53 20.59
N ARG A 278 19.90 -10.18 19.72
CA ARG A 278 20.17 -9.86 18.31
C ARG A 278 21.05 -8.63 18.19
N GLN A 279 20.70 -7.55 18.89
CA GLN A 279 21.48 -6.31 18.87
C GLN A 279 22.88 -6.53 19.45
N ASP A 280 23.00 -7.18 20.61
CA ASP A 280 24.28 -7.50 21.25
C ASP A 280 25.19 -8.28 20.27
N ALA A 281 24.64 -9.26 19.53
CA ALA A 281 25.42 -10.04 18.56
C ALA A 281 25.90 -9.23 17.35
N ILE A 282 25.19 -8.16 16.95
CA ILE A 282 25.62 -7.25 15.88
C ILE A 282 26.70 -6.29 16.42
N GLU A 283 26.52 -5.80 17.65
CA GLU A 283 27.46 -4.91 18.32
C GLU A 283 28.78 -5.61 18.68
N ASP A 284 28.73 -6.90 19.05
CA ASP A 284 29.90 -7.77 19.28
C ASP A 284 30.82 -7.80 18.04
N GLU A 285 30.26 -7.70 16.84
CA GLU A 285 31.02 -7.65 15.59
C GLU A 285 31.61 -6.25 15.31
N GLY A 286 31.34 -5.25 16.15
CA GLY A 286 31.86 -3.87 16.04
C GLY A 286 30.95 -2.89 15.29
N TRP A 287 29.68 -3.24 15.09
CA TRP A 287 28.68 -2.34 14.50
C TRP A 287 28.01 -1.47 15.56
N THR A 288 27.62 -0.26 15.19
CA THR A 288 26.77 0.61 16.01
C THR A 288 25.38 0.68 15.40
N VAL A 289 24.35 0.33 16.16
CA VAL A 289 22.96 0.30 15.69
C VAL A 289 22.23 1.59 16.08
N VAL A 290 21.55 2.22 15.11
CA VAL A 290 20.63 3.33 15.32
C VAL A 290 19.22 2.87 14.96
N ARG A 291 18.28 2.95 15.89
CA ARG A 291 16.88 2.57 15.64
C ARG A 291 16.03 3.80 15.38
N VAL A 292 15.20 3.73 14.35
CA VAL A 292 14.27 4.78 13.92
C VAL A 292 12.86 4.22 13.89
N THR A 293 11.94 4.88 14.57
CA THR A 293 10.52 4.50 14.63
C THR A 293 9.67 5.35 13.69
N TRP A 294 8.37 5.04 13.56
CA TRP A 294 7.45 5.89 12.80
C TRP A 294 7.42 7.36 13.26
N ALA A 295 7.50 7.61 14.57
CA ALA A 295 7.49 8.96 15.12
C ALA A 295 8.76 9.73 14.75
N ASP A 296 9.90 9.03 14.73
CA ASP A 296 11.19 9.62 14.39
C ASP A 296 11.27 10.08 12.93
N LEU A 297 10.54 9.44 12.02
CA LEU A 297 10.52 9.80 10.59
C LEU A 297 9.97 11.21 10.32
N ASP A 298 9.23 11.77 11.28
CA ASP A 298 8.73 13.14 11.21
C ASP A 298 9.64 14.14 11.98
N GLU A 299 10.75 13.67 12.56
CA GLU A 299 11.77 14.47 13.25
C GLU A 299 13.19 14.29 12.65
N PRO A 300 13.45 14.78 11.42
CA PRO A 300 14.72 14.57 10.72
C PRO A 300 15.96 14.98 11.51
N GLU A 301 15.89 16.11 12.23
CA GLU A 301 17.02 16.61 13.01
C GLU A 301 17.35 15.70 14.20
N ALA A 302 16.34 15.15 14.88
CA ALA A 302 16.56 14.22 15.99
C ALA A 302 17.16 12.88 15.50
N VAL A 303 16.74 12.40 14.33
CA VAL A 303 17.37 11.25 13.68
C VAL A 303 18.82 11.56 13.32
N TRP A 304 19.07 12.72 12.73
CA TRP A 304 20.41 13.14 12.35
C TRP A 304 21.38 13.23 13.54
N GLN A 305 20.95 13.83 14.66
CA GLN A 305 21.79 13.92 15.86
C GLN A 305 22.15 12.55 16.43
N ARG A 306 21.21 11.59 16.43
CA ARG A 306 21.48 10.20 16.82
C ARG A 306 22.51 9.54 15.89
N ILE A 307 22.35 9.72 14.59
CA ILE A 307 23.29 9.20 13.58
C ILE A 307 24.68 9.81 13.76
N ARG A 308 24.78 11.13 13.90
CA ARG A 308 26.07 11.81 14.15
C ARG A 308 26.75 11.30 15.40
N ALA A 309 26.01 11.12 16.49
CA ALA A 309 26.55 10.58 17.72
C ALA A 309 27.03 9.13 17.55
N ALA A 310 26.31 8.31 16.77
CA ALA A 310 26.73 6.95 16.43
C ALA A 310 28.00 6.95 15.56
N LEU A 311 28.08 7.80 14.55
CA LEU A 311 29.26 7.96 13.70
C LEU A 311 30.50 8.32 14.52
N ALA A 312 30.37 9.26 15.47
CA ALA A 312 31.46 9.68 16.34
C ALA A 312 31.96 8.58 17.30
N ARG A 313 31.09 7.64 17.68
CA ARG A 313 31.45 6.48 18.53
C ARG A 313 31.93 5.28 17.72
N SER A 314 31.55 5.19 16.45
CA SER A 314 31.85 4.04 15.62
C SER A 314 33.35 3.92 15.35
N ARG A 315 33.89 2.71 15.40
CA ARG A 315 35.26 2.45 14.95
C ARG A 315 35.36 2.67 13.44
N PRO A 316 36.49 3.16 12.92
CA PRO A 316 36.72 3.22 11.47
C PRO A 316 36.46 1.85 10.85
N ALA A 317 35.84 1.80 9.67
CA ALA A 317 35.71 0.55 8.94
C ALA A 317 37.11 0.04 8.57
N ASP A 318 37.42 -1.24 8.86
CA ASP A 318 38.64 -1.85 8.36
C ASP A 318 38.62 -1.80 6.82
N HIS A 319 39.57 -1.08 6.25
CA HIS A 319 39.83 -1.08 4.82
C HIS A 319 40.38 -2.46 4.46
N ARG A 320 39.51 -3.43 4.14
CA ARG A 320 39.95 -4.64 3.44
C ARG A 320 40.18 -4.27 1.98
N PRO A 321 41.43 -4.31 1.47
CA PRO A 321 41.67 -4.11 0.06
C PRO A 321 40.93 -5.21 -0.73
N THR A 322 40.27 -4.80 -1.80
CA THR A 322 39.71 -5.71 -2.80
C THR A 322 40.84 -6.60 -3.32
N PRO A 323 40.70 -7.93 -3.32
CA PRO A 323 41.73 -8.79 -3.90
C PRO A 323 41.85 -8.51 -5.42
N PRO A 324 43.06 -8.65 -5.98
CA PRO A 324 43.36 -8.32 -7.38
C PRO A 324 42.60 -9.18 -8.39
#